data_AF-A0A5J6XU18-F1
#
_entry.id   AF-A0A5J6XU18-F1
#
_cell.length_a   1.000
_cell.length_b   1.000
_cell.length_c   1.000
_cell.angle_alpha   90.00
_cell.angle_beta   90.00
_cell.angle_gamma   90.00
#
_symmetry.space_group_name_H-M   'P 1'
#
loop_
_entity.id
_entity.type
_entity.pdbx_description
1 polymer ?
#
loop_
_entity_poly.entity_id
_entity_poly.type
_entity_poly.pdbx_seq_one_letter_code
_entity_poly.pdbx_strand_id
1 'polypeptide(L)'
;MVGVKTVNLDGEEIYIFNSAIYILETSSGFSLELDIIVSEVALKKYSSRESIIAEIELSDSRVISSFMYVKSIPGRLPQLNLNCVIDGPYEYQGLDHIDENGINFPDVEKGISLADIRKVEMPDEKITLKLTLPIDQVEWLRGKTSKELKQIFKAIIYDQMN
;
A
#
# COMPACT_ATOMS: atom_id res chain seq x y z
N MET A 1 1.86 -22.18 -8.18
CA MET A 1 0.83 -21.17 -7.93
C MET A 1 1.19 -19.95 -8.75
N VAL A 2 0.21 -19.35 -9.41
CA VAL A 2 0.43 -18.14 -10.21
C VAL A 2 0.50 -16.94 -9.25
N GLY A 3 1.63 -16.25 -9.22
CA GLY A 3 1.82 -15.04 -8.42
C GLY A 3 1.45 -13.78 -9.20
N VAL A 4 1.33 -12.66 -8.48
CA VAL A 4 1.17 -11.32 -9.04
C VAL A 4 2.54 -10.78 -9.46
N LYS A 5 2.61 -10.15 -10.63
CA LYS A 5 3.81 -9.53 -11.18
C LYS A 5 3.79 -8.01 -11.02
N THR A 6 2.71 -7.36 -11.44
CA THR A 6 2.49 -5.92 -11.30
C THR A 6 1.03 -5.64 -10.98
N VAL A 7 0.77 -4.49 -10.35
CA VAL A 7 -0.59 -3.99 -10.11
C VAL A 7 -0.62 -2.52 -10.44
N ASN A 8 -1.60 -2.14 -11.24
CA ASN A 8 -1.93 -0.77 -11.56
C ASN A 8 -3.30 -0.42 -10.99
N LEU A 9 -3.37 0.72 -10.31
CA LEU A 9 -4.56 1.25 -9.65
C LEU A 9 -4.92 2.62 -10.25
N ASP A 10 -6.05 2.69 -10.98
CA ASP A 10 -6.52 3.86 -11.71
C ASP A 10 -5.47 4.48 -12.66
N GLY A 11 -4.74 3.64 -13.39
CA GLY A 11 -3.71 4.05 -14.35
C GLY A 11 -2.32 4.25 -13.74
N GLU A 12 -2.15 4.09 -12.42
CA GLU A 12 -0.87 4.22 -11.73
C GLU A 12 -0.34 2.89 -11.21
N GLU A 13 0.85 2.49 -11.65
CA GLU A 13 1.55 1.32 -11.12
C GLU A 13 2.02 1.58 -9.69
N ILE A 14 1.72 0.64 -8.79
CA ILE A 14 2.13 0.70 -7.39
C ILE A 14 3.24 -0.30 -7.10
N TYR A 15 4.16 0.07 -6.21
CA TYR A 15 5.16 -0.87 -5.73
C TYR A 15 4.53 -1.82 -4.71
N ILE A 16 4.68 -3.12 -4.96
CA ILE A 16 4.18 -4.18 -4.08
C ILE A 16 5.36 -4.87 -3.42
N PHE A 17 5.33 -4.95 -2.09
CA PHE A 17 6.35 -5.65 -1.31
C PHE A 17 6.09 -7.15 -1.25
N ASN A 18 4.83 -7.54 -1.16
CA ASN A 18 4.37 -8.92 -1.26
C ASN A 18 2.87 -8.92 -1.58
N SER A 19 2.38 -10.03 -2.11
CA SER A 19 0.99 -10.16 -2.50
C SER A 19 0.51 -11.61 -2.45
N ALA A 20 -0.80 -11.76 -2.36
CA ALA A 20 -1.48 -13.01 -2.62
C ALA A 20 -2.76 -12.74 -3.39
N ILE A 21 -2.96 -13.48 -4.48
CA ILE A 21 -4.18 -13.46 -5.26
C ILE A 21 -4.82 -14.85 -5.21
N TYR A 22 -6.10 -14.89 -4.88
CA TYR A 22 -6.83 -16.13 -4.69
C TYR A 22 -8.32 -15.94 -4.95
N ILE A 23 -9.03 -17.06 -5.09
CA ILE A 23 -10.48 -17.10 -5.20
C ILE A 23 -11.02 -17.48 -3.84
N LEU A 24 -11.94 -16.68 -3.31
CA LEU A 24 -12.67 -16.97 -2.09
C LEU A 24 -14.06 -17.53 -2.47
N GLU A 25 -14.34 -18.76 -2.03
CA GLU A 25 -15.65 -19.38 -2.12
C GLU A 25 -16.39 -19.20 -0.80
N THR A 26 -17.55 -18.58 -0.90
CA THR A 26 -18.48 -18.38 0.21
C THR A 26 -19.82 -19.00 -0.13
N SER A 27 -20.68 -19.15 0.87
CA SER A 27 -22.06 -19.59 0.65
C SER A 27 -22.87 -18.71 -0.32
N SER A 28 -22.46 -17.46 -0.58
CA SER A 28 -23.13 -16.51 -1.48
C SER A 28 -22.51 -16.43 -2.88
N GLY A 29 -21.39 -17.11 -3.15
CA GLY A 29 -20.72 -17.13 -4.44
C GLY A 29 -19.20 -17.00 -4.33
N PHE A 30 -18.58 -16.60 -5.44
CA PHE A 30 -17.12 -16.48 -5.56
C PHE A 30 -16.70 -15.01 -5.61
N SER A 31 -15.59 -14.68 -4.95
CA SER A 31 -14.87 -13.42 -5.15
C SER A 31 -13.43 -13.67 -5.55
N LEU A 32 -12.90 -12.78 -6.38
CA LEU A 32 -11.47 -12.65 -6.59
C LEU A 32 -10.93 -11.72 -5.52
N GLU A 33 -9.93 -12.18 -4.79
CA GLU A 33 -9.28 -11.45 -3.70
C GLU A 33 -7.81 -11.21 -4.04
N LEU A 34 -7.34 -9.99 -3.79
CA LEU A 34 -5.95 -9.60 -3.90
C LEU A 34 -5.53 -8.86 -2.63
N ASP A 35 -4.72 -9.52 -1.81
CA ASP A 35 -4.05 -8.91 -0.67
C ASP A 35 -2.66 -8.43 -1.09
N ILE A 36 -2.34 -7.18 -0.78
CA ILE A 36 -1.06 -6.56 -1.13
C ILE A 36 -0.47 -5.78 0.05
N ILE A 37 0.82 -5.99 0.29
CA ILE A 37 1.62 -5.09 1.13
C ILE A 37 2.15 -3.96 0.23
N VAL A 38 1.82 -2.74 0.60
CA VAL A 38 2.14 -1.52 -0.14
C VAL A 38 2.95 -0.57 0.74
N SER A 39 3.27 0.65 0.28
CA SER A 39 3.87 1.67 1.14
C SER A 39 2.83 2.35 2.03
N GLU A 40 3.25 3.03 3.10
CA GLU A 40 2.34 3.88 3.88
C GLU A 40 1.75 5.03 3.05
N VAL A 41 2.47 5.49 2.01
CA VAL A 41 2.00 6.53 1.10
C VAL A 41 0.87 5.98 0.21
N ALA A 42 1.06 4.81 -0.39
CA ALA A 42 0.05 4.14 -1.20
C ALA A 42 -1.18 3.79 -0.35
N LEU A 43 -0.99 3.25 0.86
CA LEU A 43 -2.10 2.98 1.77
C LEU A 43 -2.95 4.24 2.00
N LYS A 44 -2.33 5.35 2.39
CA LYS A 44 -3.06 6.62 2.62
C LYS A 44 -3.79 7.14 1.38
N LYS A 45 -3.23 6.89 0.20
CA LYS A 45 -3.80 7.35 -1.08
C LYS A 45 -5.05 6.55 -1.48
N TYR A 46 -5.05 5.24 -1.26
CA TYR A 46 -6.09 4.36 -1.76
C TYR A 46 -7.09 3.92 -0.68
N SER A 47 -6.72 3.93 0.61
CA SER A 47 -7.58 3.44 1.71
C SER A 47 -8.89 4.24 1.90
N SER A 48 -8.96 5.47 1.37
CA SER A 48 -10.16 6.30 1.42
C SER A 48 -11.10 6.10 0.23
N ARG A 49 -10.68 5.32 -0.78
CA ARG A 49 -11.51 4.99 -1.94
C ARG A 49 -12.38 3.79 -1.61
N GLU A 50 -13.63 3.83 -2.06
CA GLU A 50 -14.53 2.68 -1.96
C GLU A 50 -14.16 1.61 -3.00
N SER A 51 -13.77 2.05 -4.19
CA SER A 51 -13.49 1.20 -5.34
C SER A 51 -12.46 1.82 -6.28
N ILE A 52 -11.85 0.99 -7.11
CA ILE A 52 -10.77 1.34 -8.03
C ILE A 52 -10.83 0.46 -9.29
N ILE A 53 -10.39 0.97 -10.43
CA ILE A 53 -10.03 0.12 -11.57
C ILE A 53 -8.66 -0.48 -11.27
N ALA A 54 -8.59 -1.80 -11.12
CA ALA A 54 -7.37 -2.53 -10.89
C ALA A 54 -7.00 -3.34 -12.14
N GLU A 55 -5.76 -3.16 -12.61
CA GLU A 55 -5.15 -4.00 -13.64
C GLU A 55 -4.03 -4.81 -12.99
N ILE A 56 -4.18 -6.13 -12.97
CA ILE A 56 -3.28 -7.07 -12.29
C ILE A 56 -2.62 -7.92 -13.35
N GLU A 57 -1.31 -7.78 -13.52
CA GLU A 57 -0.52 -8.68 -14.37
C GLU A 57 -0.06 -9.87 -13.52
N LEU A 58 -0.37 -11.07 -13.98
CA LEU A 58 0.06 -12.31 -13.36
C LEU A 58 1.41 -12.76 -13.91
N SER A 59 2.11 -13.58 -13.13
CA SER A 59 3.41 -14.17 -13.50
C SER A 59 3.36 -15.05 -14.76
N ASP A 60 2.17 -15.52 -15.17
CA ASP A 60 1.92 -16.24 -16.42
C ASP A 60 1.46 -15.34 -17.58
N SER A 61 1.62 -14.02 -17.43
CA SER A 61 1.28 -12.99 -18.42
C SER A 61 -0.21 -12.77 -18.66
N ARG A 62 -1.10 -13.41 -17.89
CA ARG A 62 -2.51 -13.02 -17.88
C ARG A 62 -2.65 -11.64 -17.24
N VAL A 63 -3.59 -10.86 -17.77
CA VAL A 63 -3.96 -9.55 -17.21
C VAL A 63 -5.41 -9.61 -16.79
N ILE A 64 -5.66 -9.32 -15.52
CA ILE A 64 -7.01 -9.18 -14.97
C ILE A 64 -7.28 -7.69 -14.83
N SER A 65 -8.29 -7.19 -15.54
CA SER A 65 -8.77 -5.82 -15.42
C SER A 65 -10.18 -5.83 -14.85
N SER A 66 -10.37 -5.28 -13.65
CA SER A 66 -11.67 -5.28 -12.99
C SER A 66 -11.89 -4.03 -12.14
N PHE A 67 -13.16 -3.74 -11.88
CA PHE A 67 -13.55 -2.76 -10.88
C PHE A 67 -13.60 -3.46 -9.52
N MET A 68 -12.69 -3.10 -8.63
CA MET A 68 -12.50 -3.77 -7.34
C MET A 68 -12.82 -2.84 -6.18
N TYR A 69 -13.45 -3.37 -5.15
CA TYR A 69 -13.63 -2.70 -3.86
C TYR A 69 -12.32 -2.69 -3.09
N VAL A 70 -11.98 -1.55 -2.50
CA VAL A 70 -10.75 -1.35 -1.75
C VAL A 70 -11.05 -1.41 -0.26
N LYS A 71 -10.29 -2.23 0.47
CA LYS A 71 -10.34 -2.29 1.93
C LYS A 71 -8.94 -2.15 2.50
N SER A 72 -8.77 -1.25 3.47
CA SER A 72 -7.57 -1.25 4.30
C SER A 72 -7.68 -2.37 5.32
N ILE A 73 -6.69 -3.24 5.38
CA ILE A 73 -6.64 -4.29 6.39
C ILE A 73 -5.84 -3.77 7.60
N PRO A 74 -6.41 -3.77 8.81
CA PRO A 74 -5.64 -3.42 10.01
C PRO A 74 -4.61 -4.50 10.29
N GLY A 75 -3.34 -4.11 10.43
CA GLY A 75 -2.21 -5.04 10.59
C GLY A 75 -0.95 -4.34 11.08
N ARG A 76 0.19 -5.06 11.07
CA ARG A 76 1.50 -4.44 11.40
C ARG A 76 2.06 -3.68 10.21
N LEU A 77 1.72 -4.11 9.00
CA LEU A 77 2.20 -3.51 7.76
C LEU A 77 1.07 -2.79 7.01
N PRO A 78 1.40 -1.78 6.20
CA PRO A 78 0.44 -1.16 5.30
C PRO A 78 -0.10 -2.15 4.26
N GLN A 79 -1.36 -2.54 4.41
CA GLN A 79 -2.01 -3.55 3.58
C GLN A 79 -3.33 -3.05 2.97
N LEU A 80 -3.51 -3.35 1.69
CA LEU A 80 -4.78 -3.22 0.98
C LEU A 80 -5.28 -4.61 0.56
N ASN A 81 -6.58 -4.80 0.66
CA ASN A 81 -7.31 -5.88 0.03
C ASN A 81 -8.16 -5.29 -1.11
N LEU A 82 -8.06 -5.88 -2.28
CA LEU A 82 -8.85 -5.55 -3.46
C LEU A 82 -9.73 -6.76 -3.78
N ASN A 83 -11.04 -6.56 -3.88
CA ASN A 83 -11.96 -7.66 -4.17
C ASN A 83 -13.07 -7.30 -5.16
N CYS A 84 -13.51 -8.28 -5.94
CA CYS A 84 -14.70 -8.19 -6.76
C CYS A 84 -15.39 -9.56 -6.84
N VAL A 85 -16.72 -9.54 -6.99
CA VAL A 85 -17.51 -10.76 -7.23
C VAL A 85 -17.21 -11.29 -8.63
N ILE A 86 -17.09 -12.61 -8.78
CA ILE A 86 -16.88 -13.29 -10.05
C ILE A 86 -17.94 -14.38 -10.26
N ASP A 87 -18.27 -14.68 -11.52
CA ASP A 87 -19.31 -15.66 -11.85
C ASP A 87 -18.88 -17.12 -11.56
N GLY A 88 -17.56 -17.37 -11.55
CA GLY A 88 -17.00 -18.66 -11.20
C GLY A 88 -15.49 -18.74 -11.38
N PRO A 89 -14.85 -19.79 -10.86
CA PRO A 89 -13.39 -19.89 -10.80
C PRO A 89 -12.72 -20.28 -12.12
N TYR A 90 -13.49 -20.67 -13.15
CA TYR A 90 -12.96 -21.30 -14.36
C TYR A 90 -12.04 -20.38 -15.18
N GLU A 91 -12.27 -19.07 -15.16
CA GLU A 91 -11.43 -18.08 -15.87
C GLU A 91 -10.11 -17.79 -15.13
N TYR A 92 -10.01 -18.24 -13.88
CA TYR A 92 -8.93 -17.94 -12.93
C TYR A 92 -8.11 -19.19 -12.59
N GLN A 93 -8.00 -20.14 -13.52
CA GLN A 93 -7.20 -21.37 -13.32
C GLN A 93 -5.78 -21.06 -12.84
N GLY A 94 -5.28 -21.84 -11.88
CA GLY A 94 -3.93 -21.67 -11.31
C GLY A 94 -3.82 -20.66 -10.18
N LEU A 95 -4.91 -19.95 -9.85
CA LEU A 95 -5.05 -19.26 -8.57
C LEU A 95 -5.48 -20.25 -7.49
N ASP A 96 -5.09 -19.97 -6.24
CA ASP A 96 -5.53 -20.77 -5.11
C ASP A 96 -7.02 -20.55 -4.85
N HIS A 97 -7.68 -21.60 -4.37
CA HIS A 97 -9.09 -21.60 -4.03
C HIS A 97 -9.24 -21.81 -2.53
N ILE A 98 -9.86 -20.86 -1.86
CA ILE A 98 -10.00 -20.82 -0.40
C ILE A 98 -11.48 -20.81 -0.06
N ASP A 99 -11.89 -21.74 0.81
CA ASP A 99 -13.24 -21.74 1.37
C ASP A 99 -13.35 -20.78 2.56
N GLU A 100 -14.54 -20.25 2.82
CA GLU A 100 -14.79 -19.30 3.92
C GLU A 100 -14.45 -19.82 5.33
N ASN A 101 -14.36 -21.14 5.51
CA ASN A 101 -14.00 -21.80 6.76
C ASN A 101 -12.53 -22.27 6.76
N GLY A 102 -11.78 -21.94 5.71
CA GLY A 102 -10.44 -22.42 5.45
C GLY A 102 -9.43 -21.81 6.42
N ILE A 103 -8.52 -22.65 6.91
CA ILE A 103 -7.47 -22.25 7.87
C ILE A 103 -6.25 -21.62 7.15
N ASN A 104 -6.25 -21.59 5.82
CA ASN A 104 -5.06 -21.33 5.00
C ASN A 104 -5.14 -20.01 4.23
N PHE A 105 -5.49 -18.91 4.89
CA PHE A 105 -5.32 -17.59 4.29
C PHE A 105 -3.82 -17.28 4.10
N PRO A 106 -3.43 -16.68 2.97
CA PRO A 106 -2.04 -16.32 2.71
C PRO A 106 -1.52 -15.29 3.73
N ASP A 107 -0.34 -15.53 4.29
CA ASP A 107 0.35 -14.55 5.14
C ASP A 107 1.24 -13.64 4.27
N VAL A 108 0.68 -12.52 3.84
CA VAL A 108 1.38 -11.53 3.01
C VAL A 108 2.38 -10.68 3.81
N GLU A 109 2.31 -10.63 5.13
CA GLU A 109 3.28 -9.90 5.96
C GLU A 109 4.61 -10.66 6.14
N LYS A 110 4.60 -11.97 5.92
CA LYS A 110 5.73 -12.86 6.18
C LYS A 110 7.01 -12.40 5.48
N GLY A 111 8.03 -12.10 6.29
CA GLY A 111 9.37 -11.75 5.82
C GLY A 111 9.54 -10.29 5.41
N ILE A 112 8.52 -9.44 5.59
CA ILE A 112 8.62 -8.00 5.35
C ILE A 112 8.72 -7.25 6.68
N SER A 113 9.62 -6.26 6.74
CA SER A 113 9.67 -5.31 7.84
C SER A 113 9.21 -3.93 7.39
N LEU A 114 8.61 -3.17 8.31
CA LEU A 114 8.26 -1.76 8.07
C LEU A 114 9.49 -0.90 7.72
N ALA A 115 10.67 -1.27 8.23
CA ALA A 115 11.91 -0.60 7.90
C ALA A 115 12.30 -0.79 6.43
N ASP A 116 12.03 -1.97 5.85
CA ASP A 116 12.30 -2.23 4.43
C ASP A 116 11.32 -1.46 3.53
N ILE A 117 10.07 -1.35 3.95
CA ILE A 117 9.06 -0.51 3.25
C ILE A 117 9.53 0.94 3.15
N ARG A 118 9.99 1.51 4.27
CA ARG A 118 10.44 2.89 4.36
C ARG A 118 11.76 3.18 3.63
N LYS A 119 12.54 2.16 3.27
CA LYS A 119 13.72 2.33 2.38
C LYS A 119 13.30 2.61 0.94
N VAL A 120 12.19 2.03 0.50
CA VAL A 120 11.63 2.26 -0.85
C VAL A 120 10.86 3.57 -0.86
N GLU A 121 9.98 3.78 0.11
CA GLU A 121 9.17 5.00 0.19
C GLU A 121 8.95 5.44 1.64
N MET A 122 9.61 6.55 2.02
CA MET A 122 9.46 7.15 3.34
C MET A 122 8.26 8.11 3.35
N PRO A 123 7.22 7.89 4.18
CA PRO A 123 6.12 8.84 4.28
C PRO A 123 6.57 10.13 4.96
N ASP A 124 6.11 11.27 4.44
CA ASP A 124 6.20 12.55 5.14
C ASP A 124 5.02 12.68 6.12
N GLU A 125 5.32 13.10 7.36
CA GLU A 125 4.31 13.44 8.36
C GLU A 125 4.44 14.90 8.79
N LYS A 126 3.29 15.55 9.01
CA LYS A 126 3.26 16.93 9.50
C LYS A 126 3.39 16.94 11.01
N ILE A 127 4.35 17.71 11.52
CA ILE A 127 4.49 18.03 12.94
C ILE A 127 4.40 19.54 13.15
N THR A 128 3.91 19.96 14.31
CA THR A 128 3.91 21.37 14.72
C THR A 128 4.98 21.56 15.79
N LEU A 129 5.91 22.49 15.56
CA LEU A 129 6.96 22.85 16.50
C LEU A 129 6.72 24.27 17.04
N LYS A 130 6.77 24.45 18.37
CA LYS A 130 6.71 25.76 19.01
C LYS A 130 8.04 26.03 19.71
N LEU A 131 8.72 27.11 19.33
CA LEU A 131 10.05 27.46 19.82
C LEU A 131 10.09 28.91 20.31
N THR A 132 11.00 29.18 21.24
CA THR A 132 11.41 30.53 21.64
C THR A 132 12.87 30.72 21.23
N LEU A 133 13.15 31.68 20.36
CA LEU A 133 14.47 31.90 19.76
C LEU A 133 14.88 33.38 19.86
N PRO A 134 16.19 33.68 19.82
CA PRO A 134 16.70 35.03 19.60
C PRO A 134 16.08 35.73 18.38
N ILE A 135 15.91 37.06 18.47
CA ILE A 135 15.15 37.84 17.47
C ILE A 135 15.75 37.78 16.06
N ASP A 136 17.08 37.80 15.96
CA ASP A 136 17.83 37.67 14.71
C ASP A 136 17.59 36.32 14.03
N GLN A 137 17.51 35.23 14.80
CA GLN A 137 17.16 33.91 14.29
C GLN A 137 15.70 33.84 13.81
N VAL A 138 14.78 34.49 14.54
CA VAL A 138 13.37 34.61 14.14
C VAL A 138 13.25 35.36 12.82
N GLU A 139 13.95 36.48 12.68
CA GLU A 139 13.96 37.28 11.44
C GLU A 139 14.53 36.48 10.27
N TRP A 140 15.65 35.77 10.47
CA TRP A 140 16.24 34.91 9.45
C TRP A 140 15.28 33.79 9.01
N LEU A 141 14.62 33.11 9.96
CA LEU A 141 13.65 32.05 9.67
C LEU A 141 12.41 32.57 8.93
N ARG A 142 11.91 33.76 9.30
CA ARG A 142 10.78 34.42 8.62
C ARG A 142 11.08 34.77 7.16
N GLY A 143 12.36 34.93 6.82
CA GLY A 143 12.80 35.15 5.44
C GLY A 143 12.86 33.88 4.56
N LYS A 144 12.51 32.70 5.09
CA LYS A 144 12.57 31.42 4.37
C LYS A 144 11.20 30.91 3.96
N THR A 145 11.13 30.26 2.80
CA THR A 145 9.94 29.54 2.36
C THR A 145 9.74 28.26 3.16
N SER A 146 8.50 27.73 3.20
CA SER A 146 8.21 26.44 3.85
C SER A 146 9.06 25.29 3.30
N LYS A 147 9.42 25.34 2.01
CA LYS A 147 10.28 24.33 1.38
C LYS A 147 11.71 24.39 1.90
N GLU A 148 12.27 25.60 2.01
CA GLU A 148 13.61 25.80 2.59
C GLU A 148 13.64 25.41 4.06
N LEU A 149 12.65 25.82 4.84
CA LEU A 149 12.54 25.43 6.25
C LEU A 149 12.46 23.91 6.39
N LYS A 150 11.65 23.23 5.58
CA LYS A 150 11.61 21.75 5.56
C LYS A 150 12.99 21.15 5.31
N GLN A 151 13.75 21.67 4.35
CA GLN A 151 15.09 21.16 4.04
C GLN A 151 16.09 21.42 5.18
N ILE A 152 16.09 22.63 5.75
CA ILE A 152 16.95 23.00 6.88
C ILE A 152 16.69 22.08 8.08
N PHE A 153 15.44 21.97 8.52
CA PHE A 153 15.10 21.11 9.65
C PHE A 153 15.36 19.64 9.37
N LYS A 154 15.09 19.15 8.14
CA LYS A 154 15.42 17.78 7.76
C LYS A 154 16.92 17.51 7.87
N ALA A 155 17.77 18.42 7.37
CA ALA A 155 19.21 18.28 7.46
C ALA A 155 19.72 18.30 8.91
N ILE A 156 19.25 19.25 9.73
CA ILE A 156 19.62 19.35 11.15
C ILE A 156 19.21 18.09 11.90
N ILE A 157 17.99 17.57 11.68
CA ILE A 157 17.52 16.38 12.39
C ILE A 157 18.35 15.16 12.01
N TYR A 158 18.67 14.97 10.73
CA TYR A 158 19.54 13.84 10.32
C TYR A 158 20.95 13.94 10.89
N ASP A 159 21.53 15.15 10.92
CA ASP A 159 22.84 15.38 11.53
C ASP A 159 22.86 14.98 13.01
N GLN A 160 21.78 15.27 13.76
CA GLN A 160 21.66 14.93 15.18
C GLN A 160 21.27 13.48 15.46
N MET A 161 20.73 12.76 14.46
CA MET A 161 20.42 11.34 14.58
C MET A 161 21.63 10.42 14.33
N ASN A 162 22.69 10.98 13.73
CA ASN A 162 23.96 10.30 13.45
C ASN A 162 24.98 10.54 14.58
#